data_AF-A0A357ZGX1-F1
#
_entry.id   AF-A0A357ZGX1-F1
#
_cell.length_a   1.000
_cell.length_b   1.000
_cell.length_c   1.000
_cell.angle_alpha   90.00
_cell.angle_beta   90.00
_cell.angle_gamma   90.00
#
_symmetry.space_group_name_H-M   'P 1'
#
loop_
_entity.id
_entity.type
_entity.pdbx_description
1 polymer ?
#
loop_
_entity_poly.entity_id
_entity_poly.type
_entity_poly.pdbx_seq_one_letter_code
_entity_poly.pdbx_strand_id
1 'polypeptide(L)'
;MNLEYQILAAFGLDLLLGDPRWLPHPVKLIGRLALALEAPLRRHIANTRMAGAATVIAVVGAAGLISWAAVHYATAIHPVLGDITSILLLYTTFATRDLLRHSQKVYQALRAGDIAGGREAVAMFVGRDTDNLDEEGVSRAAVESVAENLIDGVTAPIFFAALGGPVAAMMYKAASTLDSTFGYKNERYLRFGWASARLDDVLNYLPARLTVPFIAMAAAMAGFRPFGALRVCLRDGRQHASPNAGLG
;
A
#
# COMPACT_ATOMS: atom_id res chain seq x y z
N MET A 1 17.88 -2.67 19.28
CA MET A 1 17.49 -1.25 19.17
C MET A 1 15.99 -1.13 19.47
N ASN A 2 15.50 -0.02 20.04
CA ASN A 2 14.04 0.13 20.22
C ASN A 2 13.33 0.20 18.87
N LEU A 3 12.09 -0.31 18.82
CA LEU A 3 11.29 -0.37 17.60
C LEU A 3 11.08 0.99 16.94
N GLU A 4 10.89 2.05 17.74
CA GLU A 4 10.73 3.43 17.25
C GLU A 4 11.90 3.86 16.37
N TYR A 5 13.13 3.57 16.79
CA TYR A 5 14.32 3.87 15.99
C TYR A 5 14.45 2.99 14.75
N GLN A 6 14.00 1.73 14.81
CA GLN A 6 13.96 0.86 13.63
C GLN A 6 12.99 1.41 12.56
N ILE A 7 11.81 1.88 12.98
CA ILE A 7 10.82 2.50 12.09
C ILE A 7 11.39 3.79 11.48
N LEU A 8 11.97 4.67 12.31
CA LEU A 8 12.58 5.92 11.82
C LEU A 8 13.74 5.65 10.86
N ALA A 9 14.59 4.67 11.15
CA ALA A 9 15.69 4.28 10.26
C ALA A 9 15.17 3.74 8.92
N ALA A 10 14.17 2.84 8.96
CA ALA A 10 13.56 2.27 7.76
C ALA A 10 12.87 3.34 6.90
N PHE A 11 12.15 4.28 7.53
CA PHE A 11 11.52 5.40 6.85
C PHE A 11 12.57 6.35 6.24
N GLY A 12 13.65 6.64 6.97
CA GLY A 12 14.78 7.40 6.45
C GLY A 12 15.44 6.74 5.23
N LEU A 13 15.60 5.40 5.26
CA LEU A 13 16.10 4.64 4.11
C LEU A 13 15.16 4.72 2.90
N ASP A 14 13.85 4.62 3.10
CA ASP A 14 12.85 4.82 2.03
C ASP A 14 12.98 6.21 1.41
N LEU A 15 13.03 7.26 2.22
CA LEU A 15 13.20 8.64 1.72
C LEU A 15 14.48 8.84 0.90
N LEU A 16 15.57 8.17 1.27
CA LEU A 16 16.87 8.30 0.59
C LEU A 16 16.95 7.45 -0.68
N LEU A 17 16.52 6.18 -0.61
CA LEU A 17 16.77 5.19 -1.65
C LEU A 17 15.54 4.94 -2.55
N GLY A 18 14.32 5.09 -2.03
CA GLY A 18 13.08 4.59 -2.65
C GLY A 18 13.10 3.07 -2.81
N ASP A 19 12.34 2.52 -3.77
CA ASP A 19 12.40 1.08 -4.11
C ASP A 19 13.49 0.80 -5.17
N PRO A 20 14.59 0.12 -4.81
CA PRO A 20 15.63 -0.21 -5.76
C PRO A 20 15.15 -1.35 -6.66
N ARG A 21 14.92 -1.07 -7.95
CA ARG A 21 14.35 -2.04 -8.91
C ARG A 21 15.11 -3.37 -9.04
N TRP A 22 16.40 -3.39 -8.69
CA TRP A 22 17.27 -4.56 -8.73
C TRP A 22 17.12 -5.47 -7.50
N LEU A 23 16.52 -4.98 -6.40
CA LEU A 23 16.36 -5.73 -5.17
C LEU A 23 15.13 -6.66 -5.26
N PRO A 24 15.23 -7.95 -4.88
CA PRO A 24 14.08 -8.82 -4.78
C PRO A 24 13.08 -8.30 -3.74
N HIS A 25 11.97 -7.73 -4.21
CA HIS A 25 11.00 -7.09 -3.32
C HIS A 25 10.01 -8.10 -2.72
N PRO A 26 9.85 -8.18 -1.38
CA PRO A 26 8.95 -9.13 -0.73
C PRO A 26 7.51 -9.09 -1.27
N VAL A 27 6.98 -7.90 -1.58
CA VAL A 27 5.65 -7.73 -2.19
C VAL A 27 5.49 -8.50 -3.50
N LYS A 28 6.52 -8.52 -4.37
CA LYS A 28 6.47 -9.30 -5.63
C LYS A 28 6.42 -10.79 -5.36
N LEU A 29 7.11 -11.26 -4.32
CA LEU A 29 7.07 -12.67 -3.91
C LEU A 29 5.71 -13.04 -3.31
N ILE A 30 5.12 -12.16 -2.51
CA ILE A 30 3.76 -12.32 -1.97
C ILE A 30 2.74 -12.43 -3.11
N GLY A 31 2.79 -11.52 -4.11
CA GLY A 31 1.89 -11.57 -5.26
C GLY A 31 2.06 -12.86 -6.08
N ARG A 32 3.30 -13.32 -6.29
CA ARG A 32 3.57 -14.61 -6.94
C ARG A 32 3.01 -15.79 -6.16
N LEU A 33 3.19 -15.80 -4.83
CA LEU A 33 2.63 -16.84 -3.95
C LEU A 33 1.10 -16.84 -4.03
N ALA A 34 0.47 -15.67 -3.97
CA ALA A 34 -0.97 -15.51 -4.09
C ALA A 34 -1.50 -16.12 -5.40
N LEU A 35 -0.90 -15.77 -6.54
CA LEU A 35 -1.28 -16.31 -7.85
C LEU A 35 -1.02 -17.82 -7.95
N ALA A 36 0.09 -18.32 -7.39
CA ALA A 36 0.39 -19.74 -7.37
C ALA A 36 -0.61 -20.56 -6.56
N LEU A 37 -1.20 -19.97 -5.50
CA LEU A 37 -2.20 -20.62 -4.65
C LEU A 37 -3.62 -20.57 -5.22
N GLU A 38 -3.91 -19.67 -6.18
CA GLU A 38 -5.25 -19.51 -6.75
C GLU A 38 -5.78 -20.82 -7.35
N ALA A 39 -5.05 -21.42 -8.30
CA ALA A 39 -5.52 -22.61 -9.01
C ALA A 39 -5.63 -23.85 -8.10
N PRO A 40 -4.63 -24.19 -7.25
CA PRO A 40 -4.75 -25.30 -6.31
C PRO A 40 -5.93 -25.16 -5.36
N LEU A 41 -6.15 -23.99 -4.76
CA LEU A 41 -7.22 -23.80 -3.78
C LEU A 41 -8.61 -23.82 -4.42
N ARG A 42 -8.76 -23.27 -5.62
CA ARG A 42 -10.03 -23.39 -6.38
C ARG A 42 -10.35 -24.83 -6.77
N ARG A 43 -9.35 -25.71 -6.96
CA ARG A 43 -9.57 -27.13 -7.27
C ARG A 43 -9.99 -27.94 -6.04
N HIS A 44 -9.39 -27.65 -4.88
CA HIS A 44 -9.63 -28.44 -3.66
C HIS A 44 -10.79 -27.92 -2.81
N ILE A 45 -11.16 -26.65 -2.95
CA ILE A 45 -12.25 -26.03 -2.19
C ILE A 45 -13.35 -25.62 -3.17
N ALA A 46 -14.45 -26.39 -3.18
CA ALA A 46 -15.57 -26.17 -4.09
C ALA A 46 -16.21 -24.78 -3.94
N ASN A 47 -16.26 -24.24 -2.72
CA ASN A 47 -16.78 -22.89 -2.48
C ASN A 47 -15.71 -21.83 -2.79
N THR A 48 -15.92 -21.06 -3.85
CA THR A 48 -14.99 -20.01 -4.31
C THR A 48 -14.67 -18.96 -3.24
N ARG A 49 -15.63 -18.59 -2.37
CA ARG A 49 -15.36 -17.63 -1.28
C ARG A 49 -14.43 -18.24 -0.22
N MET A 50 -14.63 -19.52 0.10
CA MET A 50 -13.76 -20.24 1.04
C MET A 50 -12.36 -20.45 0.47
N ALA A 51 -12.25 -20.74 -0.83
CA ALA A 51 -10.95 -20.81 -1.51
C ALA A 51 -10.19 -19.48 -1.43
N GLY A 52 -10.89 -18.36 -1.62
CA GLY A 52 -10.35 -17.02 -1.43
C GLY A 52 -9.90 -16.74 0.01
N ALA A 53 -10.75 -17.05 0.99
CA ALA A 53 -10.41 -16.89 2.41
C ALA A 53 -9.20 -17.75 2.83
N ALA A 54 -9.13 -19.00 2.35
CA ALA A 54 -7.98 -19.87 2.57
C ALA A 54 -6.70 -19.29 1.95
N THR A 55 -6.80 -18.67 0.76
CA THR A 55 -5.67 -17.97 0.12
C THR A 55 -5.18 -16.82 0.99
N VAL A 56 -6.09 -16.01 1.52
CA VAL A 56 -5.76 -14.90 2.43
C VAL A 56 -5.02 -15.41 3.67
N ILE A 57 -5.56 -16.41 4.35
CA ILE A 57 -4.96 -16.99 5.56
C ILE A 57 -3.57 -17.56 5.25
N ALA A 58 -3.43 -18.30 4.15
CA ALA A 58 -2.17 -18.91 3.77
C ALA A 58 -1.10 -17.86 3.44
N VAL A 59 -1.42 -16.85 2.64
CA VAL A 59 -0.45 -15.84 2.19
C VAL A 59 -0.08 -14.87 3.32
N VAL A 60 -1.06 -14.36 4.07
CA VAL A 60 -0.80 -13.45 5.20
C VAL A 60 -0.08 -14.20 6.32
N GLY A 61 -0.50 -15.43 6.62
CA GLY A 61 0.16 -16.30 7.59
C GLY A 61 1.60 -16.63 7.21
N ALA A 62 1.86 -16.95 5.93
CA ALA A 62 3.21 -17.18 5.43
C ALA A 62 4.08 -15.92 5.53
N ALA A 63 3.56 -14.75 5.13
CA ALA A 63 4.28 -13.49 5.24
C ALA A 63 4.66 -13.18 6.70
N GLY A 64 3.71 -13.36 7.63
CA GLY A 64 3.96 -13.19 9.07
C GLY A 64 4.99 -14.18 9.61
N LEU A 65 4.82 -15.47 9.34
CA LEU A 65 5.70 -16.53 9.83
C LEU A 65 7.13 -16.38 9.30
N ILE A 66 7.29 -16.11 8.00
CA ILE A 66 8.61 -15.91 7.37
C ILE A 66 9.28 -14.66 7.95
N SER A 67 8.55 -13.55 8.09
CA SER A 67 9.09 -12.31 8.66
C SER A 67 9.50 -12.50 10.12
N TRP A 68 8.68 -13.18 10.91
CA TRP A 68 8.99 -13.52 12.30
C TRP A 68 10.23 -14.41 12.39
N ALA A 69 10.28 -15.48 11.59
CA ALA A 69 11.41 -16.41 11.57
C ALA A 69 12.71 -15.69 11.18
N ALA A 70 12.66 -14.83 10.16
CA ALA A 70 13.81 -14.04 9.72
C ALA A 70 14.37 -13.18 10.86
N VAL A 71 13.50 -12.41 11.55
CA VAL A 71 13.94 -11.56 12.67
C VAL A 71 14.41 -12.40 13.85
N HIS A 72 13.67 -13.47 14.20
CA HIS A 72 13.99 -14.33 15.34
C HIS A 72 15.35 -15.00 15.17
N TYR A 73 15.59 -15.67 14.04
CA TYR A 73 16.85 -16.35 13.79
C TYR A 73 18.01 -15.36 13.58
N ALA A 74 17.79 -14.22 12.93
CA ALA A 74 18.81 -13.18 12.83
C ALA A 74 19.22 -12.65 14.22
N THR A 75 18.25 -12.43 15.10
CA THR A 75 18.50 -12.00 16.49
C THR A 75 19.25 -13.07 17.29
N ALA A 76 18.91 -14.35 17.08
CA ALA A 76 19.58 -15.48 17.73
C ALA A 76 21.05 -15.61 17.31
N ILE A 77 21.40 -15.24 16.07
CA ILE A 77 22.80 -15.16 15.62
C ILE A 77 23.49 -13.95 16.25
N HIS A 78 22.89 -12.77 16.14
CA HIS A 78 23.42 -11.55 16.75
C HIS A 78 22.32 -10.47 16.88
N PRO A 79 22.19 -9.76 18.02
CA PRO A 79 21.14 -8.75 18.20
C PRO A 79 21.10 -7.66 17.11
N VAL A 80 22.27 -7.20 16.65
CA VAL A 80 22.38 -6.21 15.57
C VAL A 80 21.87 -6.76 14.22
N LEU A 81 22.04 -8.05 13.94
CA LEU A 81 21.48 -8.66 12.72
C LEU A 81 19.96 -8.71 12.78
N GLY A 82 19.39 -8.95 13.97
CA GLY A 82 17.96 -8.81 14.23
C GLY A 82 17.44 -7.39 13.95
N ASP A 83 18.17 -6.38 14.43
CA ASP A 83 17.85 -4.97 14.16
C ASP A 83 17.91 -4.64 12.66
N ILE A 84 19.00 -5.02 11.97
CA ILE A 84 19.16 -4.80 10.52
C ILE A 84 18.04 -5.49 9.74
N THR A 85 17.72 -6.74 10.07
CA THR A 85 16.66 -7.49 9.39
C THR A 85 15.30 -6.83 9.59
N SER A 86 15.02 -6.35 10.80
CA SER A 86 13.78 -5.61 11.10
C SER A 86 13.67 -4.33 10.29
N ILE A 87 14.75 -3.54 10.23
CA ILE A 87 14.81 -2.30 9.44
C ILE A 87 14.59 -2.59 7.95
N LEU A 88 15.25 -3.60 7.39
CA LEU A 88 15.13 -3.95 5.98
C LEU A 88 13.70 -4.43 5.63
N LEU A 89 13.08 -5.24 6.49
CA LEU A 89 11.69 -5.64 6.30
C LEU A 89 10.74 -4.43 6.32
N LEU A 90 10.87 -3.54 7.31
CA LEU A 90 10.07 -2.31 7.40
C LEU A 90 10.28 -1.41 6.18
N TYR A 91 11.53 -1.23 5.75
CA TYR A 91 11.89 -0.45 4.57
C TYR A 91 11.13 -0.95 3.33
N THR A 92 11.04 -2.27 3.13
CA THR A 92 10.28 -2.83 1.99
C THR A 92 8.76 -2.67 2.09
N THR A 93 8.22 -2.22 3.22
CA THR A 93 6.79 -1.94 3.36
C THR A 93 6.43 -0.48 3.08
N PHE A 94 7.41 0.41 3.08
CA PHE A 94 7.23 1.85 2.87
C PHE A 94 7.46 2.20 1.39
N ALA A 95 6.68 3.14 0.86
CA ALA A 95 6.73 3.54 -0.55
C ALA A 95 6.69 5.07 -0.75
N THR A 96 7.11 5.84 0.25
CA THR A 96 6.94 7.30 0.30
C THR A 96 7.71 7.98 -0.83
N ARG A 97 8.96 7.58 -1.03
CA ARG A 97 9.86 8.22 -2.02
C ARG A 97 9.43 7.92 -3.45
N ASP A 98 8.98 6.70 -3.70
CA ASP A 98 8.49 6.29 -5.02
C ASP A 98 7.15 6.97 -5.33
N LEU A 99 6.24 7.06 -4.36
CA LEU A 99 4.99 7.81 -4.52
C LEU A 99 5.24 9.27 -4.86
N LEU A 100 6.21 9.91 -4.18
CA LEU A 100 6.64 11.27 -4.50
C LEU A 100 7.20 11.37 -5.92
N ARG A 101 8.05 10.42 -6.34
CA ARG A 101 8.65 10.43 -7.67
C ARG A 101 7.60 10.28 -8.78
N HIS A 102 6.64 9.39 -8.59
CA HIS A 102 5.56 9.16 -9.56
C HIS A 102 4.64 10.39 -9.68
N SER A 103 4.20 10.94 -8.56
CA SER A 103 3.36 12.16 -8.55
C SER A 103 4.08 13.39 -9.12
N GLN A 104 5.38 13.56 -8.84
CA GLN A 104 6.18 14.66 -9.38
C GLN A 104 6.30 14.60 -10.91
N LYS A 105 6.39 13.41 -11.51
CA LYS A 105 6.44 13.27 -12.97
C LYS A 105 5.15 13.77 -13.62
N VAL A 106 4.00 13.39 -13.06
CA VAL A 106 2.70 13.89 -13.56
C VAL A 106 2.63 15.41 -13.41
N TYR A 107 2.98 15.94 -12.22
CA TYR A 107 2.97 17.38 -11.98
C TYR A 107 3.86 18.14 -12.98
N GLN A 108 5.08 17.66 -13.24
CA GLN A 108 6.00 18.29 -14.19
C GLN A 108 5.46 18.26 -15.62
N ALA A 109 4.90 17.13 -16.06
CA ALA A 109 4.31 17.01 -17.40
C ALA A 109 3.13 17.96 -17.59
N LEU A 110 2.18 17.99 -16.64
CA LEU A 110 1.03 18.90 -16.69
C LEU A 110 1.47 20.37 -16.66
N ARG A 111 2.45 20.72 -15.81
CA ARG A 111 3.00 22.07 -15.75
C ARG A 111 3.66 22.51 -17.07
N ALA A 112 4.19 21.56 -17.84
CA ALA A 112 4.78 21.81 -19.15
C ALA A 112 3.74 21.82 -20.30
N GLY A 113 2.46 21.55 -20.01
CA GLY A 113 1.42 21.38 -21.03
C GLY A 113 1.53 20.06 -21.81
N ASP A 114 2.34 19.11 -21.33
CA ASP A 114 2.54 17.80 -21.97
C ASP A 114 1.53 16.78 -21.43
N ILE A 115 0.34 16.78 -22.03
CA ILE A 115 -0.73 15.85 -21.65
C ILE A 115 -0.36 14.40 -21.97
N ALA A 116 0.36 14.15 -23.07
CA ALA A 116 0.78 12.80 -23.44
C ALA A 116 1.76 12.24 -22.40
N GLY A 117 2.79 13.00 -22.02
CA GLY A 117 3.69 12.63 -20.93
C GLY A 117 2.98 12.50 -19.58
N GLY A 118 1.94 13.32 -19.33
CA GLY A 118 1.08 13.20 -18.16
C GLY A 118 0.32 11.88 -18.11
N ARG A 119 -0.24 11.43 -19.24
CA ARG A 119 -0.92 10.13 -19.38
C ARG A 119 0.04 8.97 -19.14
N GLU A 120 1.21 8.99 -19.78
CA GLU A 120 2.24 7.97 -19.56
C GLU A 120 2.70 7.93 -18.10
N ALA A 121 2.92 9.08 -17.48
CA ALA A 121 3.36 9.15 -16.10
C ALA A 121 2.31 8.62 -15.12
N VAL A 122 1.02 8.96 -15.31
CA VAL A 122 -0.06 8.50 -14.42
C VAL A 122 -0.39 7.02 -14.64
N ALA A 123 -0.27 6.50 -15.87
CA ALA A 123 -0.41 5.08 -16.20
C ALA A 123 0.51 4.16 -15.39
N MET A 124 1.65 4.68 -14.93
CA MET A 124 2.62 3.91 -14.13
C MET A 124 2.11 3.52 -12.74
N PHE A 125 1.08 4.18 -12.21
CA PHE A 125 0.61 3.94 -10.85
C PHE A 125 -0.92 4.06 -10.65
N VAL A 126 -1.68 4.17 -11.74
CA VAL A 126 -3.14 4.05 -11.74
C VAL A 126 -3.56 2.71 -12.33
N GLY A 127 -4.63 2.11 -11.79
CA GLY A 127 -5.17 0.83 -12.27
C GLY A 127 -6.20 0.93 -13.40
N ARG A 128 -6.33 2.09 -14.08
CA ARG A 128 -7.35 2.35 -15.11
C ARG A 128 -6.72 2.79 -16.43
N ASP A 129 -7.47 2.67 -17.51
CA ASP A 129 -7.07 3.19 -18.83
C ASP A 129 -6.87 4.71 -18.79
N THR A 130 -5.75 5.16 -19.34
CA THR A 130 -5.29 6.56 -19.34
C THR A 130 -5.27 7.19 -20.73
N ASP A 131 -5.47 6.40 -21.80
CA ASP A 131 -5.12 6.81 -23.16
C ASP A 131 -5.92 8.02 -23.64
N ASN A 132 -7.15 8.18 -23.13
CA ASN A 132 -8.10 9.22 -23.52
C ASN A 132 -8.35 10.30 -22.45
N LEU A 133 -7.52 10.37 -21.40
CA LEU A 133 -7.71 11.37 -20.33
C LEU A 133 -7.31 12.78 -20.79
N ASP A 134 -8.17 13.77 -20.59
CA ASP A 134 -7.80 15.18 -20.70
C ASP A 134 -6.95 15.63 -19.50
N GLU A 135 -6.55 16.90 -19.48
CA GLU A 135 -5.73 17.46 -18.39
C GLU A 135 -6.38 17.26 -17.01
N GLU A 136 -7.68 17.54 -16.91
CA GLU A 136 -8.46 17.32 -15.69
C GLU A 136 -8.50 15.85 -15.30
N GLY A 137 -8.70 14.95 -16.26
CA GLY A 137 -8.69 13.51 -16.07
C GLY A 137 -7.35 12.97 -15.56
N VAL A 138 -6.23 13.46 -16.11
CA VAL A 138 -4.88 13.09 -15.66
C VAL A 138 -4.62 13.62 -14.25
N SER A 139 -4.95 14.88 -13.98
CA SER A 139 -4.81 15.49 -12.65
C SER A 139 -5.64 14.74 -11.61
N ARG A 140 -6.90 14.45 -11.92
CA ARG A 140 -7.80 13.68 -11.06
C ARG A 140 -7.27 12.27 -10.81
N ALA A 141 -6.81 11.56 -11.85
CA ALA A 141 -6.21 10.23 -11.71
C ALA A 141 -5.00 10.26 -10.77
N ALA A 142 -4.12 11.25 -10.92
CA ALA A 142 -2.95 11.37 -10.08
C ALA A 142 -3.32 11.67 -8.62
N VAL A 143 -4.26 12.59 -8.37
CA VAL A 143 -4.70 12.91 -7.00
C VAL A 143 -5.38 11.72 -6.34
N GLU A 144 -6.31 11.05 -7.03
CA GLU A 144 -6.99 9.84 -6.53
C GLU A 144 -5.98 8.73 -6.20
N SER A 145 -5.03 8.46 -7.11
CA SER A 145 -4.02 7.43 -6.89
C SER A 145 -3.01 7.80 -5.81
N VAL A 146 -2.65 9.08 -5.66
CA VAL A 146 -1.76 9.51 -4.57
C VAL A 146 -2.44 9.36 -3.21
N ALA A 147 -3.71 9.75 -3.11
CA ALA A 147 -4.51 9.59 -1.88
C ALA A 147 -4.62 8.12 -1.46
N GLU A 148 -4.96 7.23 -2.39
CA GLU A 148 -5.07 5.79 -2.14
C GLU A 148 -3.72 5.18 -1.73
N ASN A 149 -2.67 5.43 -2.52
CA ASN A 149 -1.34 4.87 -2.24
C ASN A 149 -0.67 5.49 -1.01
N LEU A 150 -1.06 6.69 -0.56
CA LEU A 150 -0.56 7.28 0.69
C LEU A 150 -0.98 6.43 1.89
N ILE A 151 -2.23 5.95 1.89
CA ILE A 151 -2.73 5.08 2.96
C ILE A 151 -1.97 3.73 2.89
N ASP A 152 -1.95 3.10 1.72
CA ASP A 152 -1.45 1.72 1.56
C ASP A 152 0.07 1.58 1.56
N GLY A 153 0.76 2.65 1.17
CA GLY A 153 2.20 2.71 1.02
C GLY A 153 2.92 3.41 2.17
N VAL A 154 2.22 4.17 3.00
CA VAL A 154 2.85 4.98 4.06
C VAL A 154 2.11 4.85 5.39
N THR A 155 0.87 5.34 5.49
CA THR A 155 0.21 5.44 6.81
C THR A 155 -0.05 4.08 7.43
N ALA A 156 -0.65 3.15 6.69
CA ALA A 156 -1.00 1.85 7.22
C ALA A 156 0.23 0.97 7.52
N PRO A 157 1.26 0.88 6.65
CA PRO A 157 2.52 0.22 7.00
C PRO A 157 3.16 0.76 8.30
N ILE A 158 3.25 2.09 8.47
CA ILE A 158 3.81 2.69 9.69
C ILE A 158 2.94 2.39 10.90
N PHE A 159 1.61 2.46 10.75
CA PHE A 159 0.67 2.14 11.82
C PHE A 159 0.83 0.69 12.32
N PHE A 160 0.84 -0.28 11.41
CA PHE A 160 1.04 -1.69 11.80
C PHE A 160 2.45 -1.98 12.28
N ALA A 161 3.47 -1.29 11.74
CA ALA A 161 4.82 -1.34 12.28
C ALA A 161 4.87 -0.89 13.75
N ALA A 162 4.15 0.18 14.11
CA ALA A 162 4.09 0.63 15.50
C ALA A 162 3.35 -0.36 16.42
N LEU A 163 2.35 -1.08 15.91
CA LEU A 163 1.58 -2.04 16.71
C LEU A 163 2.29 -3.37 16.95
N GLY A 164 3.01 -3.89 15.95
CA GLY A 164 3.57 -5.25 16.02
C GLY A 164 4.89 -5.41 15.28
N GLY A 165 5.59 -4.31 15.01
CA GLY A 165 6.91 -4.32 14.40
C GLY A 165 6.92 -4.78 12.94
N PRO A 166 8.08 -5.26 12.43
CA PRO A 166 8.23 -5.67 11.03
C PRO A 166 7.25 -6.76 10.61
N VAL A 167 6.87 -7.65 11.52
CA VAL A 167 5.96 -8.76 11.24
C VAL A 167 4.56 -8.24 10.92
N ALA A 168 4.01 -7.34 11.75
CA ALA A 168 2.68 -6.78 11.52
C ALA A 168 2.64 -5.91 10.25
N ALA A 169 3.69 -5.11 9.99
CA ALA A 169 3.80 -4.35 8.75
C ALA A 169 3.81 -5.25 7.51
N MET A 170 4.55 -6.36 7.54
CA MET A 170 4.60 -7.34 6.45
C MET A 170 3.28 -8.09 6.26
N MET A 171 2.59 -8.44 7.35
CA MET A 171 1.26 -9.06 7.27
C MET A 171 0.23 -8.10 6.66
N TYR A 172 0.24 -6.84 7.08
CA TYR A 172 -0.57 -5.80 6.45
C TYR A 172 -0.25 -5.68 4.96
N LYS A 173 1.03 -5.59 4.60
CA LYS A 173 1.42 -5.45 3.20
C LYS A 173 1.01 -6.66 2.38
N ALA A 174 1.01 -7.86 2.96
CA ALA A 174 0.49 -9.05 2.32
C ALA A 174 -1.03 -8.97 2.06
N ALA A 175 -1.82 -8.45 3.02
CA ALA A 175 -3.25 -8.23 2.84
C ALA A 175 -3.55 -7.21 1.73
N SER A 176 -2.86 -6.06 1.73
CA SER A 176 -2.99 -5.03 0.67
C SER A 176 -2.53 -5.54 -0.71
N THR A 177 -1.50 -6.40 -0.75
CA THR A 177 -1.09 -7.08 -1.99
C THR A 177 -2.15 -8.04 -2.51
N LEU A 178 -2.84 -8.75 -1.61
CA LEU A 178 -3.95 -9.64 -2.01
C LEU A 178 -5.14 -8.86 -2.55
N ASP A 179 -5.45 -7.69 -1.99
CA ASP A 179 -6.52 -6.85 -2.54
C ASP A 179 -6.16 -6.29 -3.92
N SER A 180 -4.96 -5.75 -4.11
CA SER A 180 -4.51 -5.34 -5.45
C SER A 180 -4.40 -6.49 -6.45
N THR A 181 -4.26 -7.74 -6.01
CA THR A 181 -4.23 -8.91 -6.90
C THR A 181 -5.62 -9.47 -7.21
N PHE A 182 -6.51 -9.54 -6.20
CA PHE A 182 -7.80 -10.25 -6.28
C PHE A 182 -9.03 -9.39 -6.01
N GLY A 183 -8.89 -8.14 -5.59
CA GLY A 183 -9.98 -7.23 -5.21
C GLY A 183 -10.85 -6.76 -6.39
N TYR A 184 -10.47 -7.06 -7.62
CA TYR A 184 -11.21 -6.65 -8.82
C TYR A 184 -12.64 -7.21 -8.85
N LYS A 185 -13.61 -6.32 -9.10
CA LYS A 185 -15.04 -6.66 -9.23
C LYS A 185 -15.38 -7.21 -10.62
N ASN A 186 -14.72 -8.29 -11.03
CA ASN A 186 -14.97 -9.01 -12.28
C ASN A 186 -15.48 -10.45 -12.02
N GLU A 187 -15.97 -11.14 -13.05
CA GLU A 187 -16.56 -12.48 -12.91
C GLU A 187 -15.61 -13.49 -12.24
N ARG A 188 -14.31 -13.38 -12.51
CA ARG A 188 -13.28 -14.27 -11.97
C ARG A 188 -13.07 -14.06 -10.47
N TYR A 189 -13.04 -12.81 -10.01
CA TYR A 189 -12.57 -12.46 -8.67
C TYR A 189 -13.65 -11.94 -7.72
N LEU A 190 -14.85 -11.58 -8.20
CA LEU A 190 -15.94 -11.07 -7.37
C LEU A 190 -16.26 -11.95 -6.14
N ARG A 191 -16.19 -13.28 -6.31
CA ARG A 191 -16.40 -14.23 -5.20
C ARG A 191 -15.09 -14.63 -4.52
N PHE A 192 -14.00 -14.74 -5.26
CA PHE A 192 -12.73 -15.23 -4.73
C PHE A 192 -12.00 -14.16 -3.91
N GLY A 193 -11.88 -12.94 -4.43
CA GLY A 193 -11.24 -11.81 -3.75
C GLY A 193 -12.09 -11.12 -2.70
N TRP A 194 -13.31 -11.60 -2.44
CA TRP A 194 -14.19 -11.00 -1.44
C TRP A 194 -13.52 -10.92 -0.05
N ALA A 195 -12.79 -11.96 0.34
CA ALA A 195 -12.12 -12.01 1.64
C ALA A 195 -10.92 -11.05 1.71
N SER A 196 -10.13 -10.92 0.63
CA SER A 196 -8.99 -10.00 0.58
C SER A 196 -9.45 -8.55 0.60
N ALA A 197 -10.45 -8.21 -0.22
CA ALA A 197 -11.02 -6.86 -0.25
C ALA A 197 -11.63 -6.45 1.10
N ARG A 198 -12.34 -7.39 1.75
CA ARG A 198 -12.92 -7.12 3.06
C ARG A 198 -11.87 -6.98 4.16
N LEU A 199 -10.81 -7.79 4.11
CA LEU A 199 -9.71 -7.69 5.06
C LEU A 199 -8.98 -6.35 4.89
N ASP A 200 -8.67 -5.96 3.66
CA ASP A 200 -8.02 -4.69 3.36
C ASP A 200 -8.85 -3.49 3.85
N ASP A 201 -10.15 -3.45 3.52
CA ASP A 201 -11.08 -2.43 4.01
C ASP A 201 -11.07 -2.31 5.55
N VAL A 202 -10.95 -3.42 6.26
CA VAL A 202 -10.91 -3.43 7.73
C VAL A 202 -9.56 -2.94 8.24
N LEU A 203 -8.45 -3.42 7.68
CA LEU A 203 -7.10 -3.05 8.13
C LEU A 203 -6.80 -1.56 7.85
N ASN A 204 -7.30 -1.03 6.73
CA ASN A 204 -7.14 0.36 6.34
C ASN A 204 -8.13 1.32 7.02
N TYR A 205 -9.13 0.82 7.76
CA TYR A 205 -10.16 1.65 8.38
C TYR A 205 -9.60 2.72 9.31
N LEU A 206 -8.74 2.32 10.25
CA LEU A 206 -8.15 3.24 11.21
C LEU A 206 -7.00 4.06 10.58
N PRO A 207 -6.04 3.46 9.85
CA PRO A 207 -5.00 4.21 9.15
C PRO A 207 -5.54 5.32 8.26
N ALA A 208 -6.56 5.05 7.43
CA ALA A 208 -7.14 6.05 6.54
C ALA A 208 -7.65 7.29 7.30
N ARG A 209 -8.29 7.09 8.46
CA ARG A 209 -8.77 8.20 9.30
C ARG A 209 -7.64 8.97 9.98
N LEU A 210 -6.54 8.29 10.30
CA LEU A 210 -5.34 8.93 10.82
C LEU A 210 -4.63 9.75 9.74
N THR A 211 -4.71 9.37 8.46
CA THR A 211 -4.10 10.11 7.35
C THR A 211 -4.68 11.53 7.22
N VAL A 212 -6.00 11.68 7.37
CA VAL A 212 -6.73 12.96 7.20
C VAL A 212 -6.13 14.15 8.00
N PRO A 213 -5.91 14.06 9.33
CA PRO A 213 -5.28 15.15 10.08
C PRO A 213 -3.82 15.39 9.67
N PHE A 214 -3.08 14.37 9.25
CA PHE A 214 -1.71 14.57 8.74
C PHE A 214 -1.70 15.33 7.41
N ILE A 215 -2.64 15.04 6.50
CA ILE A 215 -2.83 15.82 5.27
C ILE A 215 -3.19 17.27 5.60
N ALA A 216 -4.11 17.50 6.55
CA ALA A 216 -4.48 18.84 6.97
C ALA A 216 -3.27 19.60 7.54
N MET A 217 -2.46 18.95 8.38
CA MET A 217 -1.23 19.54 8.91
C MET A 217 -0.21 19.84 7.81
N ALA A 218 0.00 18.92 6.88
CA ALA A 218 0.90 19.12 5.74
C ALA A 218 0.42 20.28 4.86
N ALA A 219 -0.90 20.40 4.62
CA ALA A 219 -1.50 21.52 3.91
C ALA A 219 -1.23 22.86 4.63
N ALA A 220 -1.37 22.91 5.96
CA ALA A 220 -1.04 24.12 6.73
C ALA A 220 0.45 24.50 6.60
N MET A 221 1.35 23.52 6.72
CA MET A 221 2.79 23.74 6.59
C MET A 221 3.20 24.22 5.19
N ALA A 222 2.49 23.79 4.16
CA ALA A 222 2.69 24.22 2.78
C ALA A 222 1.97 25.54 2.43
N GLY A 223 1.32 26.21 3.39
CA GLY A 223 0.61 27.47 3.17
C GLY A 223 -0.77 27.33 2.50
N PHE A 224 -1.32 26.12 2.43
CA PHE A 224 -2.67 25.84 1.94
C PHE A 224 -3.73 25.93 3.05
N ARG A 225 -4.99 25.62 2.72
CA ARG A 225 -6.14 25.72 3.63
C ARG A 225 -6.43 24.37 4.33
N PRO A 226 -5.91 24.12 5.56
CA PRO A 226 -6.06 22.83 6.25
C PRO A 226 -7.53 22.44 6.49
N PHE A 227 -8.35 23.39 6.92
CA PHE A 227 -9.79 23.16 7.16
C PHE A 227 -10.58 22.91 5.87
N GLY A 228 -10.05 23.31 4.71
CA GLY A 228 -10.63 22.98 3.41
C GLY A 228 -10.53 21.49 3.11
N ALA A 229 -9.34 20.91 3.30
CA ALA A 229 -9.10 19.47 3.12
C ALA A 229 -9.98 18.63 4.06
N LEU A 230 -10.04 19.01 5.34
CA LEU A 230 -10.92 18.33 6.33
C LEU A 230 -12.39 18.39 5.92
N ARG A 231 -12.88 19.55 5.46
CA ARG A 231 -14.27 19.73 5.07
C ARG A 231 -14.63 18.90 3.84
N VAL A 232 -13.75 18.85 2.83
CA VAL A 232 -13.95 18.04 1.62
C VAL A 232 -13.97 16.56 1.98
N CYS A 233 -13.01 16.10 2.77
CA CYS A 233 -12.95 14.71 3.23
C CYS A 233 -14.23 14.30 4.00
N LEU A 234 -14.73 15.14 4.90
CA LEU A 234 -15.98 14.86 5.63
C LEU A 234 -17.23 14.86 4.75
N ARG A 235 -17.28 15.74 3.74
CA ARG A 235 -18.43 15.88 2.82
C ARG A 235 -18.47 14.75 1.79
N ASP A 236 -17.32 14.46 1.18
CA ASP A 236 -17.23 13.64 -0.03
C ASP A 236 -16.62 12.26 0.24
N GLY A 237 -15.88 12.08 1.33
CA GLY A 237 -15.12 10.86 1.58
C GLY A 237 -15.96 9.59 1.68
N ARG A 238 -17.26 9.72 1.98
CA ARG A 238 -18.23 8.61 2.03
C ARG A 238 -18.84 8.23 0.68
N GLN A 239 -18.56 8.99 -0.38
CA GLN A 239 -19.14 8.78 -1.71
C GLN A 239 -18.36 7.75 -2.55
N HIS A 240 -17.22 7.27 -2.04
CA HIS A 240 -16.38 6.28 -2.72
C HIS A 240 -16.84 4.84 -2.47
N ALA A 241 -16.47 3.93 -3.38
CA ALA A 241 -16.88 2.53 -3.32
C ALA A 241 -16.27 1.75 -2.14
N SER A 242 -15.09 2.17 -1.65
CA SER A 242 -14.50 1.71 -0.38
C SER A 242 -14.71 2.78 0.69
N PRO A 243 -15.02 2.40 1.95
CA PRO A 243 -15.16 3.32 3.07
C PRO A 243 -13.87 4.08 3.43
N ASN A 244 -12.73 3.69 2.86
CA ASN A 244 -11.42 4.27 3.14
C ASN A 244 -10.89 5.15 2.00
N ALA A 245 -11.32 4.90 0.76
CA ALA A 245 -10.79 5.55 -0.44
C ALA A 245 -10.99 7.07 -0.50
N GLY A 246 -11.95 7.63 0.24
CA GLY A 246 -12.20 9.07 0.31
C GLY A 246 -11.56 9.78 1.51
N LEU A 247 -10.67 9.11 2.24
CA LEU A 247 -10.04 9.60 3.47
C LEU A 247 -8.52 9.83 3.32
N GLY A 248 -7.99 9.78 2.08
CA GLY A 248 -6.60 10.06 1.73
C GLY A 248 -6.44 11.29 0.84
#